data_AF-A0A918K2X1-F1
#
_entry.id   AF-A0A918K2X1-F1
#
_cell.length_a   1.000
_cell.length_b   1.000
_cell.length_c   1.000
_cell.angle_alpha   90.00
_cell.angle_beta   90.00
_cell.angle_gamma   90.00
#
_symmetry.space_group_name_H-M   'P 1'
#
loop_
_entity.id
_entity.type
_entity.pdbx_description
1 polymer ?
#
loop_
_entity_poly.entity_id
_entity_poly.type
_entity_poly.pdbx_seq_one_letter_code
_entity_poly.pdbx_strand_id
1 'polypeptide(L)'
;MAVMDVRNDSTGWLTLWLEPLGEDRWLKPGERLRVRSDYRGDDLAFSVDLWTDEEDRAAGIENIAVWIEAGDCYAEVTDAAGDVVECGHQRPVEISRKWAASREEARRRIDSRTAPESS
;
A
#
# COMPACT_ATOMS: atom_id res chain seq x y z
N MET A 1 5.71 17.77 12.11
CA MET A 1 5.13 17.03 10.99
C MET A 1 6.20 16.07 10.55
N ALA A 2 5.92 14.79 10.63
CA ALA A 2 6.83 13.75 10.20
C ALA A 2 6.73 13.59 8.68
N VAL A 3 7.88 13.40 8.03
CA VAL A 3 7.96 13.24 6.57
C VAL A 3 8.89 12.09 6.26
N MET A 4 8.52 11.27 5.28
CA MET A 4 9.37 10.22 4.73
C MET A 4 9.35 10.25 3.21
N ASP A 5 10.53 10.21 2.59
CA ASP A 5 10.66 9.99 1.14
C ASP A 5 10.87 8.49 0.89
N VAL A 6 10.06 7.91 0.01
CA VAL A 6 10.23 6.56 -0.53
C VAL A 6 10.69 6.68 -1.97
N ARG A 7 11.78 5.98 -2.34
CA ARG A 7 12.36 6.01 -3.68
C ARG A 7 12.49 4.59 -4.21
N ASN A 8 12.06 4.39 -5.45
CA ASN A 8 12.28 3.12 -6.13
C ASN A 8 13.59 3.18 -6.92
N ASP A 9 14.71 2.85 -6.26
CA ASP A 9 16.02 2.72 -6.92
C ASP A 9 16.26 1.31 -7.49
N SER A 10 15.24 0.45 -7.50
CA SER A 10 15.32 -0.89 -8.09
C SER A 10 15.16 -0.85 -9.62
N THR A 11 15.36 -1.99 -10.26
CA THR A 11 15.10 -2.16 -11.70
C THR A 11 13.63 -2.53 -12.00
N GLY A 12 12.84 -2.82 -10.98
CA GLY A 12 11.47 -3.32 -11.09
C GLY A 12 10.43 -2.34 -10.54
N TRP A 13 9.19 -2.79 -10.48
CA TRP A 13 8.14 -2.06 -9.79
C TRP A 13 8.35 -2.13 -8.28
N LEU A 14 8.00 -1.04 -7.58
CA LEU A 14 7.90 -1.04 -6.13
C LEU A 14 6.45 -0.75 -5.74
N THR A 15 5.84 -1.66 -5.00
CA THR A 15 4.57 -1.42 -4.34
C THR A 15 4.84 -0.85 -2.95
N LEU A 16 4.36 0.37 -2.71
CA LEU A 16 4.30 1.00 -1.40
C LEU A 16 2.90 0.79 -0.81
N TRP A 17 2.80 -0.03 0.23
CA TRP A 17 1.60 -0.14 1.05
C TRP A 17 1.64 0.91 2.16
N LEU A 18 0.52 1.57 2.40
CA LEU A 18 0.30 2.50 3.49
C LEU A 18 -0.63 1.84 4.50
N GLU A 19 -0.06 1.47 5.63
CA GLU A 19 -0.73 0.75 6.70
C GLU A 19 -1.05 1.69 7.88
N PRO A 20 -2.17 1.48 8.60
CA PRO A 20 -3.03 0.29 8.61
C PRO A 20 -4.20 0.29 7.60
N LEU A 21 -4.21 1.20 6.62
CA LEU A 21 -5.34 1.36 5.71
C LEU A 21 -5.37 0.32 4.57
N GLY A 22 -4.28 -0.44 4.37
CA GLY A 22 -4.15 -1.36 3.24
C GLY A 22 -4.21 -0.67 1.87
N GLU A 23 -3.70 0.57 1.79
CA GLU A 23 -3.66 1.33 0.54
C GLU A 23 -2.33 1.20 -0.18
N ASP A 24 -2.32 0.83 -1.45
CA ASP A 24 -1.08 0.67 -2.24
C ASP A 24 -0.86 1.79 -3.25
N ARG A 25 0.42 2.06 -3.54
CA ARG A 25 0.89 2.99 -4.58
C ARG A 25 2.06 2.34 -5.32
N TRP A 26 2.01 2.34 -6.64
CA TRP A 26 2.99 1.64 -7.47
C TRP A 26 3.97 2.64 -8.07
N LEU A 27 5.26 2.42 -7.84
CA LEU A 27 6.34 3.27 -8.32
C LEU A 27 7.13 2.54 -9.40
N LYS A 28 7.35 3.20 -10.53
CA LYS A 28 8.33 2.78 -11.54
C LYS A 28 9.76 2.99 -11.03
N PRO A 29 10.75 2.32 -11.63
CA PRO A 29 12.15 2.64 -11.41
C PRO A 29 12.44 4.14 -11.54
N GLY A 30 13.10 4.71 -10.54
CA GLY A 30 13.46 6.12 -10.45
C GLY A 30 12.38 7.05 -9.90
N GLU A 31 11.16 6.56 -9.64
CA GLU A 31 10.10 7.39 -9.04
C GLU A 31 10.29 7.55 -7.52
N ARG A 32 9.75 8.66 -7.00
CA ARG A 32 9.76 9.02 -5.58
C ARG A 32 8.36 9.42 -5.15
N LEU A 33 7.94 8.92 -3.99
CA LEU A 33 6.80 9.44 -3.24
C LEU A 33 7.25 10.02 -1.90
N ARG A 34 6.48 10.98 -1.39
CA ARG A 34 6.64 11.57 -0.07
C ARG A 34 5.40 11.32 0.76
N VAL A 35 5.56 10.65 1.90
CA VAL A 35 4.53 10.43 2.91
C VAL A 35 4.64 11.53 3.97
N ARG A 36 3.53 12.18 4.32
CA ARG A 36 3.44 13.22 5.35
C ARG A 36 2.39 12.84 6.39
N SER A 37 2.81 12.80 7.65
CA SER A 37 1.91 12.69 8.81
C SER A 37 1.84 14.03 9.54
N ASP A 38 0.68 14.32 10.13
CA ASP A 38 0.46 15.50 10.97
C ASP A 38 1.23 15.44 12.30
N TYR A 39 1.75 14.26 12.66
CA TYR A 39 2.49 14.01 13.89
C TYR A 39 3.70 14.96 14.09
N ARG A 40 3.85 15.47 15.31
CA ARG A 40 4.91 16.45 15.68
C ARG A 40 5.72 16.07 16.92
N GLY A 41 5.47 14.88 17.49
CA GLY A 41 6.20 14.42 18.67
C GLY A 41 7.53 13.76 18.31
N ASP A 42 8.18 13.22 19.34
CA ASP A 42 9.50 12.59 19.24
C ASP A 42 9.41 11.05 19.16
N ASP A 43 8.22 10.46 19.28
CA ASP A 43 8.04 9.01 19.12
C ASP A 43 8.14 8.59 17.66
N LEU A 44 8.14 7.27 17.42
CA LEU A 44 8.19 6.70 16.08
C LEU A 44 6.94 7.11 15.28
N ALA A 45 7.14 7.83 14.18
CA ALA A 45 6.04 8.25 13.29
C ALA A 45 5.75 7.23 12.19
N PHE A 46 6.81 6.60 11.66
CA PHE A 46 6.74 5.62 10.58
C PHE A 46 7.58 4.41 10.93
N SER A 47 7.08 3.21 10.65
CA SER A 47 7.90 2.00 10.54
C SER A 47 7.80 1.44 9.12
N VAL A 48 8.80 0.67 8.69
CA VAL A 48 8.86 0.12 7.34
C VAL A 48 9.12 -1.37 7.41
N ASP A 49 8.21 -2.15 6.86
CA ASP A 49 8.38 -3.58 6.64
C ASP A 49 8.72 -3.81 5.17
N LEU A 50 9.72 -4.66 4.94
CA LEU A 50 9.99 -5.23 3.63
C LEU A 50 9.30 -6.59 3.56
N TRP A 51 8.43 -6.79 2.57
CA TRP A 51 7.85 -8.10 2.32
C TRP A 51 8.39 -8.66 1.01
N THR A 52 8.91 -9.89 1.08
CA THR A 52 9.35 -10.62 -0.10
C THR A 52 8.35 -11.74 -0.37
N ASP A 53 7.63 -11.62 -1.48
CA ASP A 53 6.86 -12.71 -2.06
C ASP A 53 7.61 -13.22 -3.30
N GLU A 54 7.80 -14.54 -3.41
CA GLU A 54 8.60 -15.11 -4.49
C GLU A 54 7.93 -14.94 -5.86
N GLU A 55 6.59 -14.94 -5.94
CA GLU A 55 5.87 -14.72 -7.19
C GLU A 55 5.99 -13.26 -7.63
N ASP A 56 5.77 -12.32 -6.72
CA ASP A 56 5.94 -10.88 -6.99
C ASP A 56 7.38 -10.57 -7.40
N ARG A 57 8.37 -11.13 -6.69
CA ARG A 57 9.77 -10.95 -7.02
C ARG A 57 10.12 -11.52 -8.39
N ALA A 58 9.59 -12.71 -8.73
CA ALA A 58 9.76 -13.30 -10.06
C ALA A 58 9.09 -12.45 -11.16
N ALA A 59 8.02 -11.72 -10.82
CA ALA A 59 7.36 -10.74 -11.68
C ALA A 59 8.07 -9.37 -11.72
N GLY A 60 9.18 -9.19 -10.99
CA GLY A 60 9.92 -7.93 -10.92
C GLY A 60 9.21 -6.86 -10.08
N ILE A 61 8.45 -7.28 -9.06
CA ILE A 61 7.73 -6.43 -8.12
C ILE A 61 8.38 -6.59 -6.74
N GLU A 62 8.81 -5.48 -6.17
CA GLU A 62 9.28 -5.37 -4.79
C GLU A 62 8.15 -4.78 -3.94
N ASN A 63 8.06 -5.16 -2.66
CA ASN A 63 6.97 -4.71 -1.78
C ASN A 63 7.50 -4.16 -0.46
N ILE A 64 7.07 -2.96 -0.10
CA ILE A 64 7.25 -2.40 1.24
C ILE A 64 5.90 -2.01 1.83
N ALA A 65 5.78 -2.10 3.16
CA ALA A 65 4.69 -1.49 3.91
C ALA A 65 5.25 -0.39 4.79
N VAL A 66 4.64 0.79 4.71
CA VAL A 66 4.89 1.93 5.57
C VAL A 66 3.73 2.01 6.55
N TRP A 67 4.01 1.74 7.82
CA TRP A 67 3.04 1.89 8.88
C TRP A 67 3.06 3.32 9.42
N ILE A 68 1.88 3.90 9.58
CA ILE A 68 1.70 5.13 10.35
C ILE A 68 1.53 4.76 11.81
N GLU A 69 2.61 4.91 12.58
CA GLU A 69 2.67 4.53 14.00
C GLU A 69 2.09 5.61 14.91
N ALA A 70 2.18 6.88 14.48
CA ALA A 70 1.67 8.02 15.22
C ALA A 70 1.13 9.13 14.31
N GLY A 71 0.13 9.86 14.82
CA GLY A 71 -0.63 10.85 14.05
C GLY A 71 -1.88 10.27 13.39
N ASP A 72 -2.43 11.00 12.44
CA ASP A 72 -3.53 10.53 11.60
C ASP A 72 -3.05 9.44 10.63
N CYS A 73 -3.73 8.30 10.60
CA CYS A 73 -3.43 7.20 9.67
C CYS A 73 -3.75 7.56 8.21
N TYR A 74 -4.55 8.60 7.96
CA TYR A 74 -4.79 9.18 6.63
C TYR A 74 -3.66 10.13 6.22
N ALA A 75 -2.43 9.62 6.21
CA ALA A 75 -1.25 10.37 5.80
C ALA A 75 -1.34 10.81 4.33
N GLU A 76 -0.92 12.04 4.04
CA GLU A 76 -0.86 12.54 2.66
C GLU A 76 0.34 11.91 1.95
N VAL A 77 0.11 11.41 0.73
CA VAL A 77 1.20 10.95 -0.16
C VAL A 77 1.27 11.85 -1.38
N THR A 78 2.45 12.38 -1.68
CA THR A 78 2.68 13.26 -2.85
C THR A 78 3.83 12.77 -3.71
N ASP A 79 3.78 13.10 -5.01
CA ASP A 79 4.89 12.85 -5.92
C ASP A 79 5.98 13.93 -5.86
N ALA A 80 6.95 13.88 -6.78
CA ALA A 80 8.02 14.86 -6.84
C ALA A 80 7.58 16.27 -7.28
N ALA A 81 6.45 16.40 -7.98
CA ALA A 81 5.83 17.68 -8.34
C ALA A 81 5.00 18.26 -7.19
N GLY A 82 4.64 17.43 -6.20
CA GLY A 82 3.82 17.80 -5.06
C GLY A 82 2.35 17.45 -5.24
N ASP A 83 2.00 16.72 -6.29
CA ASP A 83 0.63 16.27 -6.55
C ASP A 83 0.26 15.11 -5.64
N VAL A 84 -0.99 15.09 -5.14
CA VAL A 84 -1.49 14.02 -4.27
C VAL A 84 -1.62 12.72 -5.05
N VAL A 85 -1.10 11.65 -4.46
CA VAL A 85 -1.08 10.30 -5.02
C VAL A 85 -2.04 9.43 -4.23
N GLU A 86 -3.12 9.03 -4.90
CA GLU A 86 -4.19 8.21 -4.33
C GLU A 86 -3.85 6.72 -4.31
N CYS A 87 -4.60 5.96 -3.50
CA CYS A 87 -4.56 4.51 -3.51
C CYS A 87 -4.82 3.93 -4.91
N GLY A 88 -4.03 2.94 -5.31
CA GLY A 88 -4.06 2.31 -6.63
C GLY A 88 -3.32 3.08 -7.71
N HIS A 89 -2.60 4.17 -7.38
CA HIS A 89 -1.75 4.87 -8.34
C HIS A 89 -0.84 3.91 -9.09
N GLN A 90 -0.89 3.98 -10.43
CA GLN A 90 -0.15 3.12 -11.38
C GLN A 90 -0.29 1.61 -11.17
N ARG A 91 -1.27 1.13 -10.38
CA ARG A 91 -1.50 -0.31 -10.21
C ARG A 91 -1.79 -0.94 -11.58
N PRO A 92 -1.08 -2.00 -11.98
CA PRO A 92 -1.39 -2.72 -13.21
C PRO A 92 -2.86 -3.19 -13.24
N VAL A 93 -3.50 -3.08 -14.41
CA VAL A 93 -4.93 -3.38 -14.55
C VAL A 93 -5.23 -4.86 -14.29
N GLU A 94 -4.31 -5.75 -14.64
CA GLU A 94 -4.39 -7.18 -14.40
C GLU A 94 -4.41 -7.49 -12.89
N ILE A 95 -3.56 -6.81 -12.13
CA ILE A 95 -3.49 -6.94 -10.67
C ILE A 95 -4.78 -6.39 -10.04
N SER A 96 -5.24 -5.23 -10.50
CA SER A 96 -6.52 -4.64 -10.08
C SER A 96 -7.69 -5.62 -10.26
N ARG A 97 -7.75 -6.29 -11.42
CA ARG A 97 -8.77 -7.30 -11.71
C ARG A 97 -8.63 -8.54 -10.83
N LYS A 98 -7.41 -9.06 -10.65
CA LYS A 98 -7.13 -10.22 -9.79
C LYS A 98 -7.60 -9.95 -8.35
N TRP A 99 -7.26 -8.79 -7.80
CA TRP A 99 -7.65 -8.42 -6.44
C TRP A 99 -9.15 -8.17 -6.29
N ALA A 100 -9.80 -7.54 -7.27
CA ALA A 100 -11.25 -7.36 -7.27
C ALA A 100 -11.99 -8.71 -7.21
N ALA A 101 -11.58 -9.67 -8.04
CA ALA A 101 -12.13 -11.03 -8.04
C ALA A 101 -11.90 -11.74 -6.69
N SER A 102 -10.69 -11.65 -6.14
CA SER A 102 -10.36 -12.26 -4.84
C SER A 102 -11.19 -11.67 -3.68
N ARG A 103 -11.40 -10.34 -3.66
CA ARG A 103 -12.24 -9.67 -2.65
C ARG A 103 -13.70 -10.10 -2.76
N GLU A 104 -14.23 -10.25 -3.97
CA GLU A 104 -15.58 -10.74 -4.19
C GLU A 104 -15.73 -12.20 -3.74
N GLU A 105 -14.76 -13.05 -4.04
CA GLU A 105 -14.76 -14.44 -3.57
C GLU A 105 -14.69 -14.52 -2.04
N ALA A 106 -13.79 -13.75 -1.42
CA ALA A 106 -13.69 -13.67 0.03
C ALA A 106 -15.01 -13.20 0.67
N ARG A 107 -15.68 -12.20 0.08
CA ARG A 107 -17.00 -11.74 0.52
C ARG A 107 -18.03 -12.87 0.46
N ARG A 108 -18.13 -13.56 -0.69
CA ARG A 108 -19.06 -14.70 -0.85
C ARG A 108 -18.81 -15.80 0.17
N ARG A 109 -17.54 -16.13 0.45
CA ARG A 109 -17.16 -17.12 1.47
C ARG A 109 -17.60 -16.69 2.88
N ILE A 110 -17.41 -15.42 3.23
CA ILE A 110 -17.87 -14.87 4.52
C ILE A 110 -19.39 -14.98 4.62
N ASP A 111 -20.11 -14.52 3.59
CA ASP A 111 -21.58 -14.51 3.59
C ASP A 111 -22.16 -15.92 3.70
N SER A 112 -21.58 -16.90 2.99
CA SER A 112 -21.99 -18.32 3.08
C SER A 112 -21.76 -18.94 4.45
N ARG A 113 -20.76 -18.44 5.21
CA ARG A 113 -20.44 -18.93 6.55
C ARG A 113 -21.31 -18.28 7.63
N THR A 114 -21.87 -17.11 7.35
CA THR A 114 -22.76 -16.36 8.26
C THR A 114 -24.24 -16.60 7.99
N ALA A 115 -24.60 -17.36 6.96
CA ALA A 115 -25.97 -17.78 6.73
C ALA A 115 -26.44 -18.70 7.88
N PRO A 116 -27.51 -18.36 8.62
CA PRO A 116 -28.03 -19.24 9.67
C PRO A 116 -28.51 -20.55 9.05
N GLU A 117 -28.20 -21.68 9.68
CA GLU A 117 -28.79 -22.97 9.31
C GLU A 117 -30.31 -22.87 9.48
N SER A 118 -31.02 -22.83 8.36
CA SER A 118 -32.48 -22.89 8.33
C SER A 118 -32.93 -24.19 8.99
N SER A 119 -33.44 -24.11 10.23
CA SER A 119 -34.16 -25.19 10.91
C SER A 119 -35.62 -25.26 10.48
#